data_AF-A0A957ZIT0-F1
#
_entry.id   AF-A0A957ZIT0-F1
#
_cell.length_a   1.000
_cell.length_b   1.000
_cell.length_c   1.000
_cell.angle_alpha   90.00
_cell.angle_beta   90.00
_cell.angle_gamma   90.00
#
_symmetry.space_group_name_H-M   'P 1'
#
loop_
_entity.id
_entity.type
_entity.pdbx_description
1 polymer ?
#
loop_
_entity_poly.entity_id
_entity_poly.type
_entity_poly.pdbx_seq_one_letter_code
_entity_poly.pdbx_strand_id
1 'polypeptide(L)'
;RVVCLETTPPSNSVLGPLFRLYFFQIVPFVGSIVARDRQAYAYLPHSTVAFPPPGELAHLMERAGLQNVFYVERMLNSVAIHVGTKLA
;
A
#
# COMPACT_ATOMS: atom_id res chain seq x y z
N ARG A 1 12.40 -7.94 15.78
CA ARG A 1 11.09 -8.15 15.11
C ARG A 1 10.75 -6.88 14.36
N VAL A 2 10.24 -7.00 13.14
CA VAL A 2 9.79 -5.90 12.28
C VAL A 2 8.29 -6.06 12.06
N VAL A 3 7.56 -4.95 12.15
CA VAL A 3 6.12 -4.88 11.82
C VAL A 3 5.94 -3.69 10.89
N CYS A 4 5.34 -3.89 9.74
CA CYS A 4 5.11 -2.86 8.72
C CYS A 4 3.61 -2.84 8.41
N LEU A 5 2.97 -1.68 8.57
CA LEU A 5 1.60 -1.44 8.13
C LEU A 5 1.69 -0.50 6.94
N GLU A 6 1.18 -0.94 5.78
CA GLU A 6 1.25 -0.14 4.57
C GLU A 6 0.03 -0.35 3.67
N THR A 7 -0.22 0.64 2.82
CA THR A 7 -1.24 0.58 1.77
C THR A 7 -0.85 -0.42 0.70
N THR A 8 -1.84 -1.19 0.24
CA THR A 8 -1.63 -2.15 -0.84
C THR A 8 -2.04 -1.52 -2.17
N PRO A 9 -1.38 -1.89 -3.28
CA PRO A 9 -1.86 -1.55 -4.59
C PRO A 9 -3.31 -2.03 -4.77
N PRO A 10 -4.17 -1.28 -5.49
CA PRO A 10 -5.56 -1.65 -5.68
C PRO A 10 -5.66 -3.04 -6.31
N SER A 11 -6.14 -4.00 -5.50
CA SER A 11 -6.27 -5.41 -5.87
C SER A 11 -7.22 -5.60 -7.06
N ASN A 12 -7.07 -6.69 -7.81
CA ASN A 12 -7.98 -7.12 -8.89
C ASN A 12 -9.35 -7.63 -8.37
N SER A 13 -9.67 -7.37 -7.10
CA SER A 13 -11.01 -7.58 -6.55
C SER A 13 -12.06 -6.73 -7.29
N VAL A 14 -13.33 -7.08 -7.15
CA VAL A 14 -14.48 -6.35 -7.74
C VAL A 14 -14.46 -4.86 -7.38
N LEU A 15 -13.85 -4.49 -6.26
CA LEU A 15 -13.67 -3.12 -5.78
C LEU A 15 -12.45 -2.38 -6.38
N GLY A 16 -11.54 -3.08 -7.06
CA GLY A 16 -10.31 -2.53 -7.65
C GLY A 16 -10.55 -1.37 -8.61
N PRO A 17 -11.49 -1.45 -9.56
CA PRO A 17 -11.86 -0.32 -10.43
C PRO A 17 -12.38 0.89 -9.65
N LEU A 18 -13.15 0.66 -8.59
CA LEU A 18 -13.73 1.73 -7.76
C LEU A 18 -12.65 2.46 -6.95
N PHE A 19 -11.71 1.70 -6.38
CA PHE A 19 -10.54 2.25 -5.70
C PHE A 19 -9.64 3.04 -6.64
N ARG A 20 -9.42 2.55 -7.87
CA ARG A 20 -8.68 3.29 -8.90
C ARG A 20 -9.38 4.62 -9.23
N LEU A 21 -10.69 4.61 -9.44
CA LEU A 21 -11.45 5.84 -9.71
C LEU A 21 -11.31 6.85 -8.55
N TYR A 22 -11.44 6.38 -7.32
CA TYR A 22 -11.28 7.20 -6.12
C TYR A 22 -9.87 7.82 -6.02
N PHE A 23 -8.82 6.99 -6.08
CA PHE A 23 -7.45 7.45 -5.90
C PHE A 23 -6.89 8.28 -7.06
N PHE A 24 -7.28 7.97 -8.31
CA PHE A 24 -6.72 8.65 -9.48
C PHE A 24 -7.56 9.81 -10.00
N GLN A 25 -8.85 9.90 -9.64
CA GLN A 25 -9.69 11.02 -10.09
C GLN A 25 -10.22 11.86 -8.95
N ILE A 26 -10.74 11.25 -7.87
CA ILE A 26 -11.37 12.00 -6.78
C ILE A 26 -10.32 12.65 -5.87
N VAL A 27 -9.31 11.90 -5.41
CA VAL A 27 -8.27 12.42 -4.51
C VAL A 27 -7.49 13.60 -5.12
N PRO A 28 -7.02 13.56 -6.38
CA PRO A 28 -6.31 14.68 -6.98
C PRO A 28 -7.21 15.90 -7.21
N PHE A 29 -8.50 15.67 -7.54
CA PHE A 29 -9.47 16.75 -7.71
C PHE A 29 -9.73 17.47 -6.38
N VAL A 30 -10.03 16.72 -5.31
CA VAL A 30 -10.24 17.30 -3.97
C VAL A 30 -8.96 17.95 -3.45
N GLY A 31 -7.80 17.30 -3.62
CA GLY A 31 -6.50 17.86 -3.25
C GLY A 31 -6.19 19.18 -3.97
N SER A 32 -6.59 19.31 -5.23
CA SER A 32 -6.43 20.56 -6.00
C SER A 32 -7.31 21.71 -5.47
N ILE A 33 -8.43 21.40 -4.84
CA ILE A 33 -9.37 22.40 -4.27
C ILE A 33 -8.93 22.80 -2.85
N VAL A 34 -8.51 21.82 -2.03
CA VAL A 34 -8.26 22.04 -0.60
C VAL A 34 -6.86 22.59 -0.33
N ALA A 35 -5.83 22.11 -1.03
CA ALA A 35 -4.45 22.34 -0.60
C ALA A 35 -3.75 23.49 -1.32
N ARG A 36 -4.22 23.94 -2.50
CA ARG A 36 -3.42 24.68 -3.51
C ARG A 36 -2.08 24.02 -3.89
N ASP A 37 -1.72 22.91 -3.26
CA ASP A 37 -0.55 22.08 -3.51
C ASP A 37 -1.00 20.75 -4.12
N ARG A 38 -1.03 20.75 -5.45
CA ARG A 38 -1.40 19.60 -6.27
C ARG A 38 -0.37 18.47 -6.19
N GLN A 39 0.88 18.76 -5.84
CA GLN A 39 1.98 17.79 -5.95
C GLN A 39 1.90 16.73 -4.84
N ALA A 40 1.66 17.12 -3.59
CA ALA A 40 1.57 16.18 -2.47
C ALA A 40 0.40 15.18 -2.63
N TYR A 41 -0.75 15.64 -3.12
CA TYR A 41 -1.94 14.81 -3.34
C TYR A 41 -1.89 13.96 -4.63
N ALA A 42 -0.98 14.29 -5.56
CA ALA A 42 -0.64 13.42 -6.68
C ALA A 42 0.38 12.33 -6.30
N TYR A 43 1.28 12.63 -5.36
CA TYR A 43 2.30 11.68 -4.92
C TYR A 43 1.70 10.46 -4.23
N LEU A 44 0.73 10.66 -3.34
CA LEU A 44 0.09 9.58 -2.56
C LEU A 44 -0.45 8.42 -3.42
N PRO A 45 -1.33 8.65 -4.42
CA PRO A 45 -1.80 7.56 -5.27
C PRO A 45 -0.67 6.94 -6.10
N HIS A 46 0.32 7.73 -6.51
CA HIS A 46 1.45 7.23 -7.30
C HIS A 46 2.37 6.32 -6.46
N SER A 47 2.66 6.68 -5.21
CA SER A 47 3.49 5.87 -4.32
C SER A 47 2.80 4.57 -3.93
N THR A 48 1.48 4.59 -3.71
CA THR A 48 0.71 3.37 -3.39
C THR A 48 0.70 2.38 -4.55
N VAL A 49 0.65 2.85 -5.80
CA VAL A 49 0.67 1.97 -6.98
C VAL A 49 2.07 1.44 -7.29
N ALA A 50 3.11 2.22 -7.02
CA ALA A 50 4.49 1.78 -7.18
C ALA A 50 4.95 0.83 -6.05
N PHE A 51 4.19 0.71 -4.96
CA PHE A 51 4.55 -0.12 -3.82
C PHE A 51 4.37 -1.62 -4.13
N PRO A 52 5.24 -2.50 -3.60
CA PRO A 52 5.10 -3.94 -3.83
C PRO A 52 3.77 -4.48 -3.29
N PRO A 53 3.09 -5.40 -4.00
CA PRO A 53 1.97 -6.15 -3.47
C PRO A 53 2.36 -6.91 -2.18
N PRO A 54 1.40 -7.25 -1.30
CA PRO A 54 1.70 -7.88 -0.02
C PRO A 54 2.60 -9.12 -0.09
N GLY A 55 2.36 -10.02 -1.05
CA GLY A 55 3.19 -11.20 -1.24
C GLY A 55 4.63 -10.87 -1.68
N GLU A 56 4.80 -9.87 -2.55
CA GLU A 56 6.12 -9.43 -2.98
C GLU A 56 6.88 -8.74 -1.84
N LEU A 57 6.23 -7.90 -1.04
CA LEU A 57 6.84 -7.30 0.14
C LEU A 57 7.26 -8.38 1.16
N ALA A 58 6.44 -9.41 1.37
CA ALA A 58 6.81 -10.52 2.23
C ALA A 58 8.08 -11.23 1.73
N HIS A 59 8.18 -11.51 0.43
CA HIS A 59 9.38 -12.07 -0.17
C HIS A 59 10.60 -11.14 -0.06
N LEU A 60 10.41 -9.82 -0.20
CA LEU A 60 11.49 -8.85 0.02
C LEU A 60 11.98 -8.86 1.48
N MET A 61 11.06 -8.98 2.44
CA MET A 61 11.38 -9.13 3.87
C MET A 61 12.18 -10.42 4.13
N GLU A 62 11.77 -11.55 3.54
CA GLU A 62 12.51 -12.82 3.63
C GLU A 62 13.92 -12.69 3.05
N ARG A 63 14.04 -12.09 1.85
CA ARG A 63 15.34 -11.82 1.21
C ARG A 63 16.25 -10.90 2.01
N ALA A 64 15.67 -10.01 2.82
CA ALA A 64 16.40 -9.15 3.75
C ALA A 64 16.89 -9.90 5.02
N GLY A 65 16.61 -11.20 5.14
CA GLY A 65 17.04 -12.04 6.26
C GLY A 65 16.06 -12.07 7.42
N LEU A 66 14.81 -11.61 7.22
CA LEU A 66 13.74 -11.85 8.18
C LEU A 66 13.20 -13.27 8.02
N GLN A 67 12.86 -13.88 9.15
CA GLN A 67 12.28 -15.22 9.29
C GLN A 67 10.88 -15.10 9.89
N ASN A 68 10.09 -16.18 9.77
CA ASN A 68 8.69 -16.22 10.21
C ASN A 68 7.90 -15.05 9.62
N VAL A 69 8.11 -14.76 8.32
CA VAL A 69 7.44 -13.65 7.64
C VAL A 69 6.01 -14.07 7.33
N PHE A 70 5.06 -13.24 7.74
CA PHE A 70 3.66 -13.38 7.36
C PHE A 70 3.02 -12.00 7.24
N TYR A 71 1.90 -11.93 6.56
CA TYR A 71 1.12 -10.71 6.45
C TYR A 71 -0.37 -10.98 6.59
N VAL A 72 -1.12 -9.93 6.94
CA VAL A 72 -2.58 -10.01 6.96
C VAL A 72 -3.19 -8.75 6.33
N GLU A 73 -4.04 -8.97 5.34
CA GLU A 73 -4.79 -7.91 4.67
C GLU A 73 -5.99 -7.45 5.50
N ARG A 74 -6.30 -6.16 5.44
CA ARG A 74 -7.39 -5.49 6.15
C ARG A 74 -8.08 -4.50 5.21
N MET A 75 -9.25 -4.01 5.64
CA MET A 75 -10.01 -2.97 4.93
C MET A 75 -10.23 -3.30 3.44
N LEU A 76 -10.76 -4.50 3.15
CA LEU A 76 -11.02 -4.96 1.78
C LEU A 76 -9.75 -5.00 0.92
N ASN A 77 -8.64 -5.46 1.51
CA ASN A 77 -7.33 -5.59 0.88
C ASN A 77 -6.75 -4.25 0.37
N SER A 78 -7.04 -3.16 1.08
CA SER A 78 -6.43 -1.84 0.85
C SER A 78 -5.24 -1.54 1.76
N VAL A 79 -5.08 -2.33 2.83
CA VAL A 79 -3.98 -2.24 3.80
C VAL A 79 -3.50 -3.63 4.14
N ALA A 80 -2.20 -3.80 4.31
CA ALA A 80 -1.60 -5.03 4.83
C ALA A 80 -0.69 -4.74 6.01
N ILE A 81 -0.69 -5.67 6.98
CA ILE A 81 0.24 -5.67 8.10
C ILE A 81 1.19 -6.84 7.91
N HIS A 82 2.47 -6.55 7.71
CA HIS A 82 3.55 -7.52 7.58
C HIS A 82 4.32 -7.64 8.89
N VAL A 83 4.72 -8.86 9.23
CA VAL A 83 5.50 -9.16 10.42
C VAL A 83 6.65 -10.05 10.01
N GLY A 84 7.85 -9.77 10.54
CA GLY A 84 9.02 -10.63 10.39
C GLY A 84 9.93 -10.58 11.61
N THR A 85 10.77 -11.59 11.79
CA THR A 85 11.69 -11.71 12.93
C THR A 85 13.11 -11.94 12.45
N LYS A 86 14.09 -11.25 13.02
CA LYS A 86 15.51 -11.59 12.81
C LYS A 86 15.95 -12.35 14.04
N LEU A 87 16.38 -13.60 13.87
CA LEU A 87 17.07 -14.32 14.94
C LEU A 87 18.40 -13.62 15.20
N ALA A 88 18.67 -13.32 16.46
CA ALA A 88 19.92 -12.70 16.89
C ALA A 88 21.07 -13.71 16.83
#